data_AF-A0A7X5WQN7-F1
#
_entry.id   AF-A0A7X5WQN7-F1
#
_cell.length_a   1.000
_cell.length_b   1.000
_cell.length_c   1.000
_cell.angle_alpha   90.00
_cell.angle_beta   90.00
_cell.angle_gamma   90.00
#
_symmetry.space_group_name_H-M   'P 1'
#
loop_
_entity.id
_entity.type
_entity.pdbx_description
1 polymer ?
#
loop_
_entity_poly.entity_id
_entity_poly.type
_entity_poly.pdbx_seq_one_letter_code
_entity_poly.pdbx_strand_id
1 'polypeptide(L)'
;FDMVSRANNHTGDYGVEGLRLTTRYVEEAGLVHAGAGESLAEAREARFLETARGRVAIVSMASTFPDHSAAGEARGSMASRPGLSPLRYSTERIVTADQLDRLEAVLDDMELSFRRTDDGGSALGTAFVVGEEPGVTTRPDPGDVTEIAAVVRSASRLADHVLVTIHAHEREGPNSVPADFVVEFARAMVDAGATMFVGHGPHVLRGIEIYRGKPIFYSLGDFVFQNETLLRLPAENYARYDLGPDEHVADFNAARYRNETTGFPVNREIWESVVAMPTFVDGELTELALHPIT
;
A
#
# COMPACT_ATOMS: atom_id res chain seq x y z
N PHE A 1 7.38 -16.63 11.30
CA PHE A 1 6.80 -15.28 11.40
C PHE A 1 5.90 -15.25 12.61
N ASP A 2 5.82 -14.13 13.32
CA ASP A 2 4.96 -13.97 14.51
C ASP A 2 3.85 -12.93 14.28
N MET A 3 4.06 -12.02 13.33
CA MET A 3 3.09 -10.98 12.93
C MET A 3 2.96 -10.92 11.40
N VAL A 4 1.80 -10.51 10.89
CA VAL A 4 1.53 -10.37 9.45
C VAL A 4 0.68 -9.13 9.13
N SER A 5 1.11 -8.37 8.11
CA SER A 5 0.29 -7.31 7.51
C SER A 5 -0.74 -7.91 6.55
N ARG A 6 -2.00 -7.52 6.69
CA ARG A 6 -3.12 -8.07 5.91
C ARG A 6 -3.74 -7.08 4.93
N ALA A 7 -3.45 -5.78 5.07
CA ALA A 7 -3.88 -4.80 4.08
C ALA A 7 -3.01 -4.90 2.83
N ASN A 8 -3.59 -5.30 1.71
CA ASN A 8 -2.96 -5.31 0.40
C ASN A 8 -4.02 -5.33 -0.71
N ASN A 9 -3.57 -5.19 -1.96
CA ASN A 9 -4.45 -5.21 -3.12
C ASN A 9 -5.26 -6.52 -3.29
N HIS A 10 -4.82 -7.62 -2.66
CA HIS A 10 -5.44 -8.95 -2.73
C HIS A 10 -6.33 -9.31 -1.53
N THR A 11 -6.47 -8.44 -0.53
CA THR A 11 -7.27 -8.73 0.67
C THR A 11 -8.74 -9.07 0.33
N GLY A 12 -9.28 -8.51 -0.75
CA GLY A 12 -10.67 -8.66 -1.16
C GLY A 12 -10.92 -9.59 -2.36
N ASP A 13 -9.90 -10.31 -2.87
CA ASP A 13 -10.00 -11.10 -4.11
C ASP A 13 -11.14 -12.13 -4.10
N TYR A 14 -11.45 -12.69 -2.92
CA TYR A 14 -12.51 -13.68 -2.72
C TYR A 14 -13.67 -13.11 -1.88
N GLY A 15 -13.85 -11.79 -1.91
CA GLY A 15 -14.87 -11.06 -1.17
C GLY A 15 -14.73 -11.18 0.35
N VAL A 16 -15.79 -10.79 1.05
CA VAL A 16 -15.82 -10.76 2.53
C VAL A 16 -15.60 -12.15 3.14
N GLU A 17 -16.15 -13.20 2.53
CA GLU A 17 -15.96 -14.56 3.04
C GLU A 17 -14.51 -15.04 2.89
N GLY A 18 -13.84 -14.71 1.78
CA GLY A 18 -12.41 -14.98 1.62
C GLY A 18 -11.55 -14.22 2.64
N LEU A 19 -11.88 -12.95 2.89
CA LEU A 19 -11.24 -12.14 3.92
C LEU A 19 -11.37 -12.80 5.29
N ARG A 20 -12.59 -13.17 5.71
CA ARG A 20 -12.89 -13.84 6.98
C ARG A 20 -12.20 -15.19 7.12
N LEU A 21 -12.22 -16.02 6.07
CA LEU A 21 -11.52 -17.30 6.06
C LEU A 21 -10.02 -17.11 6.27
N THR A 22 -9.44 -16.10 5.63
CA THR A 22 -8.02 -15.83 5.81
C THR A 22 -7.71 -15.32 7.21
N THR A 23 -8.54 -14.43 7.77
CA THR A 23 -8.44 -14.01 9.18
C THR A 23 -8.44 -15.23 10.11
N ARG A 24 -9.42 -16.13 9.95
CA ARG A 24 -9.51 -17.36 10.75
C ARG A 24 -8.23 -18.20 10.66
N TYR A 25 -7.71 -18.46 9.46
CA TYR A 25 -6.52 -19.31 9.30
C TYR A 25 -5.23 -18.67 9.81
N VAL A 26 -5.12 -17.34 9.71
CA VAL A 26 -4.00 -16.59 10.29
C VAL A 26 -4.02 -16.68 11.83
N GLU A 27 -5.20 -16.57 12.44
CA GLU A 27 -5.39 -16.72 13.88
C GLU A 27 -5.18 -18.16 14.36
N GLU A 28 -5.69 -19.16 13.64
CA GLU A 28 -5.45 -20.58 13.91
C GLU A 28 -3.95 -20.94 13.82
N ALA A 29 -3.19 -20.25 12.96
CA ALA A 29 -1.74 -20.37 12.87
C ALA A 29 -0.99 -19.66 14.00
N GLY A 30 -1.69 -18.94 14.89
CA GLY A 30 -1.10 -18.21 16.02
C GLY A 30 -0.39 -16.91 15.64
N LEU A 31 -0.69 -16.34 14.47
CA LEU A 31 -0.07 -15.11 13.99
C LEU A 31 -0.88 -13.88 14.42
N VAL A 32 -0.19 -12.88 14.95
CA VAL A 32 -0.81 -11.55 15.17
C VAL A 32 -0.95 -10.85 13.82
N HIS A 33 -2.11 -10.27 13.53
CA HIS A 33 -2.36 -9.66 12.22
C HIS A 33 -3.06 -8.31 12.34
N ALA A 34 -2.84 -7.42 11.37
CA ALA A 34 -3.47 -6.10 11.30
C ALA A 34 -3.77 -5.70 9.85
N GLY A 35 -4.64 -4.70 9.69
CA GLY A 35 -4.94 -4.07 8.41
C GLY A 35 -6.17 -4.61 7.69
N ALA A 36 -6.92 -5.52 8.30
CA ALA A 36 -8.22 -5.98 7.82
C ALA A 36 -9.16 -6.26 9.00
N GLY A 37 -10.46 -6.04 8.83
CA GLY A 37 -11.46 -6.24 9.88
C GLY A 37 -12.90 -6.14 9.37
N GLU A 38 -13.87 -6.27 10.28
CA GLU A 38 -15.31 -6.17 10.01
C GLU A 38 -15.81 -4.71 9.91
N SER A 39 -14.93 -3.74 10.19
CA SER A 39 -15.19 -2.31 10.09
C SER A 39 -13.91 -1.53 9.79
N LEU A 40 -14.03 -0.26 9.39
CA LEU A 40 -12.86 0.61 9.21
C LEU A 40 -12.08 0.80 10.51
N ALA A 41 -12.78 1.01 11.64
CA ALA A 41 -12.16 1.09 12.96
C ALA A 41 -11.31 -0.16 13.25
N GLU A 42 -11.88 -1.36 13.12
CA GLU A 42 -11.17 -2.61 13.37
C GLU A 42 -9.99 -2.80 12.40
N ALA A 43 -10.17 -2.51 11.11
CA ALA A 43 -9.10 -2.64 10.14
C ALA A 43 -7.91 -1.70 10.45
N ARG A 44 -8.18 -0.51 11.01
CA ARG A 44 -7.17 0.47 11.44
C ARG A 44 -6.50 0.15 12.77
N GLU A 45 -7.02 -0.78 13.57
CA GLU A 45 -6.51 -1.04 14.92
C GLU A 45 -5.05 -1.50 14.92
N ALA A 46 -4.31 -1.04 15.94
CA ALA A 46 -3.03 -1.62 16.29
C ALA A 46 -3.24 -3.01 16.92
N ARG A 47 -2.39 -3.96 16.53
CA ARG A 47 -2.40 -5.32 17.06
C ARG A 47 -1.07 -5.62 17.72
N PHE A 48 -1.10 -6.35 18.83
CA PHE A 48 0.02 -6.46 19.75
C PHE A 48 0.50 -7.90 19.89
N LEU A 49 1.82 -8.08 19.88
CA LEU A 49 2.50 -9.32 20.19
C LEU A 49 3.27 -9.13 21.51
N GLU A 50 2.99 -9.99 22.47
CA GLU A 50 3.78 -10.10 23.71
C GLU A 50 4.98 -11.01 23.49
N THR A 51 6.16 -10.57 23.92
CA THR A 51 7.37 -11.39 23.93
C THR A 51 8.01 -11.38 25.30
N ALA A 52 8.96 -12.28 25.54
CA ALA A 52 9.75 -12.27 26.77
C ALA A 52 10.60 -10.99 26.96
N ARG A 53 10.76 -10.16 25.91
CA ARG A 53 11.61 -8.96 25.91
C ARG A 53 10.84 -7.65 25.74
N GLY A 54 9.51 -7.71 25.68
CA GLY A 54 8.67 -6.53 25.46
C GLY A 54 7.52 -6.79 24.50
N ARG A 55 6.75 -5.74 24.25
CA ARG A 55 5.57 -5.74 23.39
C ARG A 55 5.86 -5.05 22.07
N VAL A 56 5.46 -5.68 20.98
CA VAL A 56 5.52 -5.13 19.63
C VAL A 56 4.10 -4.87 19.12
N ALA A 57 3.85 -3.69 18.57
CA ALA A 57 2.61 -3.36 17.88
C ALA A 57 2.80 -3.34 16.36
N ILE A 58 1.77 -3.72 15.62
CA ILE A 58 1.69 -3.57 14.16
C ILE A 58 0.42 -2.81 13.77
N VAL A 59 0.55 -1.87 12.82
CA VAL A 59 -0.54 -1.17 12.14
C VAL A 59 -0.33 -1.33 10.64
N SER A 60 -1.36 -1.71 9.88
CA SER A 60 -1.23 -2.05 8.47
C SER A 60 -2.30 -1.39 7.61
N MET A 61 -1.92 -0.88 6.44
CA MET A 61 -2.80 -0.23 5.47
C MET A 61 -2.34 -0.47 4.02
N ALA A 62 -3.19 -0.12 3.06
CA ALA A 62 -2.86 -0.16 1.64
C ALA A 62 -3.31 1.12 0.94
N SER A 63 -2.63 1.50 -0.14
CA SER A 63 -3.05 2.57 -1.08
C SER A 63 -3.49 2.02 -2.43
N THR A 64 -2.95 0.86 -2.82
CA THR A 64 -3.33 0.16 -4.05
C THR A 64 -4.27 -0.99 -3.71
N PHE A 65 -5.54 -0.89 -4.09
CA PHE A 65 -6.54 -1.95 -3.92
C PHE A 65 -7.81 -1.65 -4.73
N PRO A 66 -8.66 -2.66 -5.02
CA PRO A 66 -9.99 -2.43 -5.57
C PRO A 66 -10.92 -1.74 -4.56
N ASP A 67 -11.74 -0.78 -5.00
CA ASP A 67 -12.64 0.02 -4.12
C ASP A 67 -13.53 -0.80 -3.17
N HIS A 68 -13.95 -2.00 -3.61
CA HIS A 68 -14.79 -2.90 -2.82
C HIS A 68 -14.04 -3.59 -1.67
N SER A 69 -12.70 -3.59 -1.70
CA SER A 69 -11.85 -4.18 -0.66
C SER A 69 -11.68 -3.27 0.56
N ALA A 70 -11.92 -1.96 0.43
CA ALA A 70 -11.74 -1.02 1.54
C ALA A 70 -12.79 -1.22 2.65
N ALA A 71 -12.34 -1.28 3.90
CA ALA A 71 -13.22 -1.25 5.05
C ALA A 71 -13.97 0.10 5.12
N GLY A 72 -15.20 0.07 5.62
CA GLY A 72 -16.07 1.25 5.70
C GLY A 72 -16.69 1.43 7.08
N GLU A 73 -16.91 2.68 7.45
CA GLU A 73 -17.63 3.05 8.67
C GLU A 73 -19.13 2.75 8.55
N ALA A 74 -19.76 2.50 9.70
CA ALA A 74 -21.22 2.48 9.78
C ALA A 74 -21.77 3.91 9.63
N ARG A 75 -22.95 4.03 9.02
CA ARG A 75 -23.65 5.33 8.90
C ARG A 75 -25.15 5.16 9.04
N GLY A 76 -25.71 5.64 10.16
CA GLY A 76 -27.15 5.62 10.41
C GLY A 76 -27.72 4.20 10.35
N SER A 77 -28.52 3.92 9.32
CA SER A 77 -29.13 2.60 9.09
C SER A 77 -28.23 1.62 8.33
N MET A 78 -27.02 1.99 7.96
CA MET A 78 -26.06 1.13 7.24
C MET A 78 -24.98 0.64 8.20
N ALA A 79 -24.80 -0.68 8.25
CA ALA A 79 -23.72 -1.32 8.97
C ALA A 79 -22.35 -0.96 8.37
N SER A 80 -21.28 -1.22 9.13
CA SER A 80 -19.91 -1.12 8.62
C SER A 80 -19.68 -2.12 7.50
N ARG A 81 -18.69 -1.83 6.66
CA ARG A 81 -18.25 -2.73 5.60
C ARG A 81 -16.94 -3.42 6.01
N PRO A 82 -16.89 -4.76 6.05
CA PRO A 82 -15.64 -5.49 6.21
C PRO A 82 -14.66 -5.19 5.08
N GLY A 83 -13.37 -5.13 5.38
CA GLY A 83 -12.36 -4.84 4.38
C GLY A 83 -10.98 -4.54 4.97
N LEU A 84 -10.08 -4.03 4.14
CA LEU A 84 -8.75 -3.57 4.53
C LEU A 84 -8.75 -2.12 5.01
N SER A 85 -7.72 -1.72 5.75
CA SER A 85 -7.46 -0.33 6.14
C SER A 85 -6.91 0.48 4.97
N PRO A 86 -7.65 1.45 4.42
CA PRO A 86 -7.21 2.24 3.28
C PRO A 86 -6.38 3.46 3.73
N LEU A 87 -5.37 3.79 2.94
CA LEU A 87 -4.75 5.11 2.84
C LEU A 87 -5.09 5.68 1.46
N ARG A 88 -6.01 6.64 1.42
CA ARG A 88 -6.34 7.37 0.19
C ARG A 88 -5.27 8.43 -0.08
N TYR A 89 -5.17 8.82 -1.34
CA TYR A 89 -4.28 9.89 -1.78
C TYR A 89 -4.89 10.62 -2.99
N SER A 90 -4.41 11.83 -3.26
CA SER A 90 -4.72 12.58 -4.47
C SER A 90 -3.50 12.63 -5.39
N THR A 91 -3.76 12.74 -6.69
CA THR A 91 -2.75 13.04 -7.69
C THR A 91 -2.99 14.44 -8.23
N GLU A 92 -1.98 15.29 -8.15
CA GLU A 92 -1.99 16.67 -8.62
C GLU A 92 -1.07 16.80 -9.84
N ARG A 93 -1.61 17.34 -10.92
CA ARG A 93 -0.83 17.66 -12.12
C ARG A 93 -0.35 19.09 -12.03
N ILE A 94 0.96 19.26 -11.93
CA ILE A 94 1.58 20.57 -11.95
C ILE A 94 1.62 21.04 -13.41
N VAL A 95 1.07 22.22 -13.66
CA VAL A 95 1.03 22.87 -14.98
C VAL A 95 1.44 24.33 -14.84
N THR A 96 1.98 24.93 -15.90
CA THR A 96 2.22 26.37 -15.90
C THR A 96 0.89 27.13 -16.00
N ALA A 97 0.88 28.42 -15.63
CA ALA A 97 -0.32 29.26 -15.75
C ALA A 97 -0.86 29.26 -17.19
N ASP A 98 0.03 29.44 -18.18
CA ASP A 98 -0.32 29.38 -19.60
C ASP A 98 -0.93 28.04 -20.03
N GLN A 99 -0.42 26.93 -19.48
CA GLN A 99 -0.97 25.60 -19.77
C GLN A 99 -2.35 25.40 -19.15
N LEU A 100 -2.57 25.92 -17.94
CA LEU A 100 -3.87 25.85 -17.28
C LEU A 100 -4.93 26.64 -18.05
N ASP A 101 -4.61 27.86 -18.49
CA ASP A 101 -5.52 28.69 -19.27
C ASP A 101 -5.88 28.05 -20.61
N ARG A 102 -4.91 27.43 -21.29
CA ARG A 102 -5.16 26.67 -22.53
C ARG A 102 -6.00 25.43 -22.28
N LEU A 103 -5.74 24.70 -21.20
CA LEU A 103 -6.51 23.53 -20.83
C LEU A 103 -7.96 23.90 -20.55
N GLU A 104 -8.19 24.98 -19.79
CA GLU A 104 -9.54 25.49 -19.51
C GLU A 104 -10.27 25.88 -20.80
N ALA A 105 -9.62 26.59 -21.72
CA ALA A 105 -10.20 26.93 -23.01
C ALA A 105 -10.57 25.69 -23.85
N VAL A 106 -9.70 24.67 -23.89
CA VAL A 106 -9.98 23.41 -24.60
C VAL A 106 -11.15 22.66 -23.95
N LEU A 107 -11.24 22.65 -22.62
CA LEU A 107 -12.35 22.02 -21.92
C LEU A 107 -13.67 22.76 -22.20
N ASP A 108 -13.65 24.09 -22.23
CA ASP A 108 -14.81 24.91 -22.57
C ASP A 108 -15.30 24.65 -24.01
N ASP A 109 -14.38 24.57 -24.99
CA ASP A 109 -14.68 24.19 -26.38
C ASP A 109 -15.29 22.78 -26.49
N MET A 110 -14.96 21.89 -25.55
CA MET A 110 -15.52 20.55 -25.45
C MET A 110 -16.80 20.48 -24.62
N GLU A 111 -17.32 21.62 -24.16
CA GLU A 111 -18.47 21.73 -23.25
C GLU A 111 -18.25 20.96 -21.92
N LEU A 112 -16.99 20.86 -21.48
CA LEU A 112 -16.59 20.21 -20.24
C LEU A 112 -16.31 21.24 -19.14
N SER A 113 -16.85 20.99 -17.95
CA SER A 113 -16.67 21.90 -16.82
C SER A 113 -15.23 21.89 -16.30
N PHE A 114 -14.65 23.07 -16.15
CA PHE A 114 -13.44 23.31 -15.36
C PHE A 114 -13.80 24.08 -14.10
N ARG A 115 -13.33 23.61 -12.94
CA ARG A 115 -13.50 24.32 -11.66
C ARG A 115 -12.18 24.97 -11.26
N ARG A 116 -12.07 26.28 -11.46
CA ARG A 116 -10.92 27.09 -11.05
C ARG A 116 -10.83 27.21 -9.52
N THR A 117 -9.62 27.28 -9.00
CA THR A 117 -9.26 27.59 -7.61
C THR A 117 -8.15 28.63 -7.58
N ASP A 118 -7.83 29.16 -6.41
CA ASP A 118 -6.77 30.19 -6.27
C ASP A 118 -5.41 29.68 -6.79
N ASP A 119 -5.10 28.41 -6.55
CA ASP A 119 -3.81 27.79 -6.90
C ASP A 119 -3.88 26.88 -8.15
N GLY A 120 -5.00 26.88 -8.89
CA GLY A 120 -5.16 26.03 -10.08
C GLY A 120 -6.60 25.70 -10.43
N GLY A 121 -6.94 24.41 -10.45
CA GLY A 121 -8.32 23.96 -10.63
C GLY A 121 -8.47 22.45 -10.82
N SER A 122 -9.65 22.03 -11.27
CA SER A 122 -9.94 20.60 -11.49
C SER A 122 -10.93 20.37 -12.62
N ALA A 123 -10.75 19.26 -13.33
CA ALA A 123 -11.67 18.77 -14.35
C ALA A 123 -11.50 17.26 -14.54
N LEU A 124 -12.57 16.56 -14.92
CA LEU A 124 -12.53 15.11 -15.23
C LEU A 124 -11.92 14.26 -14.09
N GLY A 125 -12.16 14.65 -12.84
CA GLY A 125 -11.59 13.97 -11.66
C GLY A 125 -10.08 14.16 -11.47
N THR A 126 -9.45 15.06 -12.23
CA THR A 126 -8.02 15.40 -12.14
C THR A 126 -7.86 16.78 -11.50
N ALA A 127 -6.97 16.88 -10.51
CA ALA A 127 -6.55 18.15 -9.92
C ALA A 127 -5.33 18.71 -10.67
N PHE A 128 -5.35 20.02 -10.91
CA PHE A 128 -4.27 20.78 -11.54
C PHE A 128 -3.81 21.88 -10.59
N VAL A 129 -2.51 22.00 -10.41
CA VAL A 129 -1.89 23.03 -9.56
C VAL A 129 -0.92 23.84 -10.41
N VAL A 130 -0.91 25.16 -10.26
CA VAL A 130 0.00 26.02 -10.99
C VAL A 130 1.40 25.92 -10.39
N GLY A 131 2.41 25.65 -11.24
CA GLY A 131 3.81 25.63 -10.85
C GLY A 131 4.75 26.12 -11.95
N GLU A 132 6.02 26.28 -11.61
CA GLU A 132 7.04 26.75 -12.55
C GLU A 132 7.36 25.71 -13.63
N GLU A 133 7.38 24.44 -13.26
CA GLU A 133 7.68 23.32 -14.15
C GLU A 133 6.55 22.28 -14.15
N PRO A 134 6.16 21.74 -15.31
CA PRO A 134 5.14 20.70 -15.38
C PRO A 134 5.57 19.41 -14.68
N GLY A 135 4.65 18.75 -14.00
CA GLY A 135 4.96 17.57 -13.20
C GLY A 135 3.73 16.85 -12.68
N VAL A 136 3.97 15.79 -11.92
CA VAL A 136 2.93 15.05 -11.20
C VAL A 136 3.42 14.86 -9.78
N THR A 137 2.61 15.26 -8.81
CA THR A 137 2.87 15.00 -7.39
C THR A 137 1.67 14.30 -6.77
N THR A 138 1.88 13.67 -5.63
CA THR A 138 0.83 12.99 -4.89
C THR A 138 0.82 13.42 -3.44
N ARG A 139 -0.37 13.44 -2.82
CA ARG A 139 -0.56 13.84 -1.42
C ARG A 139 -1.45 12.83 -0.70
N PRO A 140 -1.10 12.41 0.53
CA PRO A 140 -1.95 11.48 1.27
C PRO A 140 -3.23 12.21 1.72
N ASP A 141 -4.35 11.49 1.84
CA ASP A 141 -5.58 12.07 2.36
C ASP A 141 -5.37 12.53 3.81
N PRO A 142 -5.56 13.81 4.13
CA PRO A 142 -5.20 14.35 5.45
C PRO A 142 -6.06 13.77 6.58
N GLY A 143 -7.29 13.33 6.28
CA GLY A 143 -8.15 12.64 7.23
C GLY A 143 -7.58 11.27 7.58
N ASP A 144 -7.20 10.49 6.58
CA ASP A 144 -6.56 9.18 6.77
C ASP A 144 -5.24 9.31 7.53
N VAL A 145 -4.38 10.28 7.20
CA VAL A 145 -3.14 10.56 7.96
C VAL A 145 -3.45 10.85 9.42
N THR A 146 -4.44 11.72 9.69
CA THR A 146 -4.79 12.13 11.06
C THR A 146 -5.27 10.95 11.89
N GLU A 147 -6.18 10.14 11.34
CA GLU A 147 -6.77 9.00 12.02
C GLU A 147 -5.75 7.89 12.27
N ILE A 148 -4.97 7.51 11.25
CA ILE A 148 -3.95 6.46 11.39
C ILE A 148 -2.84 6.92 12.36
N ALA A 149 -2.39 8.18 12.27
CA ALA A 149 -1.41 8.73 13.20
C ALA A 149 -1.93 8.72 14.65
N ALA A 150 -3.25 8.87 14.87
CA ALA A 150 -3.83 8.74 16.20
C ALA A 150 -3.74 7.32 16.75
N VAL A 151 -3.93 6.30 15.90
CA VAL A 151 -3.72 4.89 16.26
C VAL A 151 -2.25 4.65 16.60
N VAL A 152 -1.32 5.10 15.76
CA VAL A 152 0.13 4.94 15.98
C VAL A 152 0.57 5.61 17.30
N ARG A 153 0.11 6.84 17.57
CA ARG A 153 0.35 7.54 18.85
C ARG A 153 -0.21 6.79 20.06
N SER A 154 -1.30 6.05 19.88
CA SER A 154 -1.87 5.23 20.95
C SER A 154 -1.02 3.98 21.18
N ALA A 155 -0.65 3.29 20.11
CA ALA A 155 0.18 2.09 20.15
C ALA A 155 1.56 2.37 20.77
N SER A 156 2.17 3.52 20.47
CA SER A 156 3.49 3.89 21.00
C SER A 156 3.51 4.16 22.51
N ARG A 157 2.35 4.38 23.13
CA ARG A 157 2.21 4.43 24.59
C ARG A 157 2.01 3.06 25.24
N LEU A 158 1.73 2.03 24.44
CA LEU A 158 1.35 0.71 24.90
C LEU A 158 2.39 -0.37 24.57
N ALA A 159 3.26 -0.13 23.60
CA ALA A 159 4.26 -1.07 23.11
C ALA A 159 5.66 -0.45 23.10
N ASP A 160 6.69 -1.29 23.23
CA ASP A 160 8.09 -0.89 23.16
C ASP A 160 8.51 -0.58 21.72
N HIS A 161 7.91 -1.30 20.76
CA HIS A 161 8.11 -1.09 19.32
C HIS A 161 6.78 -1.00 18.57
N VAL A 162 6.68 -0.06 17.63
CA VAL A 162 5.52 0.09 16.75
C VAL A 162 5.97 -0.02 15.29
N LEU A 163 5.46 -1.04 14.61
CA LEU A 163 5.66 -1.28 13.18
C LEU A 163 4.48 -0.71 12.42
N VAL A 164 4.73 0.17 11.43
CA VAL A 164 3.71 0.60 10.49
C VAL A 164 4.03 0.05 9.11
N THR A 165 3.07 -0.63 8.49
CA THR A 165 3.27 -1.29 7.19
C THR A 165 2.30 -0.76 6.15
N ILE A 166 2.79 -0.51 4.93
CA ILE A 166 1.93 -0.13 3.80
C ILE A 166 2.10 -1.06 2.61
N HIS A 167 0.99 -1.44 1.98
CA HIS A 167 0.99 -1.96 0.62
C HIS A 167 0.75 -0.84 -0.40
N ALA A 168 1.75 -0.51 -1.22
CA ALA A 168 1.68 0.59 -2.18
C ALA A 168 2.45 0.27 -3.47
N HIS A 169 1.80 0.39 -4.63
CA HIS A 169 2.44 0.24 -5.94
C HIS A 169 2.87 1.58 -6.53
N GLU A 170 2.34 2.68 -6.01
CA GLU A 170 2.53 4.01 -6.56
C GLU A 170 4.01 4.42 -6.55
N ARG A 171 4.43 5.11 -7.61
CA ARG A 171 5.82 5.45 -7.89
C ARG A 171 5.95 6.80 -8.60
N GLU A 172 7.14 7.39 -8.48
CA GLU A 172 7.57 8.51 -9.29
C GLU A 172 8.63 8.03 -10.29
N GLY A 173 8.28 7.90 -11.57
CA GLY A 173 9.19 7.38 -12.59
C GLY A 173 9.48 5.88 -12.46
N PRO A 174 10.75 5.45 -12.23
CA PRO A 174 11.10 4.02 -12.15
C PRO A 174 10.48 3.32 -10.94
N ASN A 175 10.34 1.99 -11.00
CA ASN A 175 9.64 1.22 -9.97
C ASN A 175 10.33 1.23 -8.58
N SER A 176 11.63 1.56 -8.56
CA SER A 176 12.46 1.68 -7.37
C SER A 176 12.23 2.97 -6.57
N VAL A 177 11.50 3.95 -7.13
CA VAL A 177 11.21 5.24 -6.49
C VAL A 177 9.74 5.29 -6.05
N PRO A 178 9.44 5.44 -4.75
CA PRO A 178 8.07 5.55 -4.26
C PRO A 178 7.42 6.89 -4.69
N ALA A 179 6.09 6.95 -4.69
CA ALA A 179 5.37 8.20 -4.87
C ALA A 179 5.49 9.13 -3.65
N ASP A 180 5.40 10.44 -3.87
CA ASP A 180 5.53 11.48 -2.84
C ASP A 180 4.68 11.21 -1.59
N PHE A 181 3.41 10.83 -1.77
CA PHE A 181 2.52 10.62 -0.63
C PHE A 181 2.99 9.49 0.29
N VAL A 182 3.69 8.49 -0.25
CA VAL A 182 4.23 7.37 0.55
C VAL A 182 5.36 7.88 1.45
N VAL A 183 6.22 8.76 0.91
CA VAL A 183 7.31 9.42 1.65
C VAL A 183 6.74 10.32 2.75
N GLU A 184 5.78 11.17 2.40
CA GLU A 184 5.11 12.07 3.34
C GLU A 184 4.41 11.29 4.46
N PHE A 185 3.64 10.27 4.10
CA PHE A 185 2.94 9.42 5.06
C PHE A 185 3.92 8.65 5.97
N ALA A 186 4.98 8.05 5.42
CA ALA A 186 5.95 7.30 6.20
C ALA A 186 6.61 8.17 7.29
N ARG A 187 7.02 9.40 6.93
CA ARG A 187 7.57 10.37 7.89
C ARG A 187 6.54 10.79 8.94
N ALA A 188 5.29 11.03 8.54
CA ALA A 188 4.20 11.34 9.47
C ALA A 188 3.93 10.21 10.48
N MET A 189 4.07 8.95 10.07
CA MET A 189 3.93 7.79 10.96
C MET A 189 5.10 7.68 11.95
N VAL A 190 6.33 7.96 11.52
CA VAL A 190 7.49 8.06 12.42
C VAL A 190 7.30 9.20 13.42
N ASP A 191 6.87 10.38 12.97
CA ASP A 191 6.56 11.52 13.84
C ASP A 191 5.43 11.19 14.85
N ALA A 192 4.50 10.31 14.48
CA ALA A 192 3.44 9.81 15.36
C ALA A 192 3.93 8.77 16.40
N GLY A 193 5.17 8.29 16.28
CA GLY A 193 5.78 7.34 17.21
C GLY A 193 6.00 5.93 16.65
N ALA A 194 5.94 5.73 15.33
CA ALA A 194 6.39 4.47 14.74
C ALA A 194 7.90 4.28 14.98
N THR A 195 8.28 3.08 15.42
CA THR A 195 9.69 2.68 15.55
C THR A 195 10.31 2.40 14.19
N MET A 196 9.51 1.88 13.24
CA MET A 196 9.91 1.73 11.85
C MET A 196 8.69 1.71 10.92
N PHE A 197 8.94 2.03 9.66
CA PHE A 197 7.95 1.98 8.59
C PHE A 197 8.39 0.99 7.50
N VAL A 198 7.48 0.12 7.05
CA VAL A 198 7.79 -0.95 6.09
C VAL A 198 6.77 -0.96 4.94
N GLY A 199 7.22 -0.52 3.78
CA GLY A 199 6.50 -0.66 2.52
C GLY A 199 6.65 -2.04 1.91
N HIS A 200 5.65 -2.45 1.13
CA HIS A 200 5.65 -3.63 0.29
C HIS A 200 4.65 -3.47 -0.87
N GLY A 201 4.62 -4.44 -1.78
CA GLY A 201 3.74 -4.42 -2.97
C GLY A 201 4.42 -4.26 -4.32
N PRO A 202 5.40 -3.35 -4.53
CA PRO A 202 5.95 -3.12 -5.88
C PRO A 202 6.82 -4.26 -6.42
N HIS A 203 6.98 -5.34 -5.64
CA HIS A 203 7.78 -6.53 -5.92
C HIS A 203 9.25 -6.27 -6.19
N VAL A 204 9.78 -5.08 -5.85
CA VAL A 204 11.19 -4.75 -6.02
C VAL A 204 11.69 -4.07 -4.76
N LEU A 205 13.00 -4.11 -4.53
CA LEU A 205 13.63 -3.28 -3.50
C LEU A 205 13.46 -1.79 -3.85
N ARG A 206 13.07 -1.00 -2.85
CA ARG A 206 13.08 0.46 -2.93
C ARG A 206 14.05 1.03 -1.89
N GLY A 207 14.29 2.33 -1.96
CA GLY A 207 15.21 3.02 -1.06
C GLY A 207 14.92 2.80 0.43
N ILE A 208 15.95 3.01 1.24
CA ILE A 208 15.87 3.02 2.70
C ILE A 208 16.22 4.42 3.18
N GLU A 209 15.42 4.97 4.08
CA GLU A 209 15.64 6.27 4.70
C GLU A 209 15.78 6.09 6.22
N ILE A 210 16.74 6.79 6.85
CA ILE A 210 16.78 6.93 8.30
C ILE A 210 16.23 8.32 8.65
N TYR A 211 14.98 8.36 9.08
CA TYR A 211 14.28 9.59 9.43
C TYR A 211 14.15 9.69 10.95
N ARG A 212 14.72 10.74 11.55
CA ARG A 212 14.77 10.94 13.02
C ARG A 212 15.26 9.70 13.79
N GLY A 213 16.29 9.04 13.25
CA GLY A 213 16.86 7.82 13.86
C GLY A 213 16.00 6.56 13.70
N LYS A 214 14.88 6.61 12.97
CA LYS A 214 14.01 5.45 12.70
C LYS A 214 14.12 5.03 11.24
N PRO A 215 14.20 3.72 10.94
CA PRO A 215 14.30 3.25 9.57
C PRO A 215 12.93 3.24 8.88
N ILE A 216 12.94 3.71 7.63
CA ILE A 216 11.83 3.65 6.68
C ILE A 216 12.31 2.81 5.50
N PHE A 217 11.67 1.66 5.30
CA PHE A 217 11.90 0.80 4.15
C PHE A 217 10.77 1.04 3.15
N TYR A 218 11.06 1.59 1.98
CA TYR A 218 9.99 1.86 0.99
C TYR A 218 9.51 0.60 0.26
N SER A 219 10.32 -0.46 0.26
CA SER A 219 9.96 -1.83 -0.14
C SER A 219 11.13 -2.76 0.16
N LEU A 220 10.85 -3.94 0.72
CA LEU A 220 11.85 -5.00 0.98
C LEU A 220 11.87 -6.10 -0.10
N GLY A 221 11.07 -5.97 -1.16
CA GLY A 221 10.91 -7.01 -2.18
C GLY A 221 10.11 -8.21 -1.65
N ASP A 222 10.26 -9.36 -2.30
CA ASP A 222 9.51 -10.57 -1.97
C ASP A 222 10.36 -11.58 -1.18
N PHE A 223 9.94 -11.90 0.06
CA PHE A 223 10.59 -12.95 0.86
C PHE A 223 10.27 -14.35 0.32
N VAL A 224 9.02 -14.57 -0.06
CA VAL A 224 8.53 -15.76 -0.76
C VAL A 224 7.60 -15.27 -1.86
N PHE A 225 7.89 -15.67 -3.10
CA PHE A 225 7.07 -15.32 -4.26
C PHE A 225 6.57 -16.60 -4.94
N GLN A 226 5.25 -16.76 -5.00
CA GLN A 226 4.60 -17.90 -5.64
C GLN A 226 3.48 -17.41 -6.53
N ASN A 227 3.71 -17.40 -7.83
CA ASN A 227 2.78 -16.84 -8.80
C ASN A 227 2.37 -17.87 -9.87
N GLU A 228 3.24 -18.82 -10.20
CA GLU A 228 3.09 -19.73 -11.34
C GLU A 228 2.39 -21.05 -10.98
N THR A 229 2.39 -21.44 -9.70
CA THR A 229 1.93 -22.78 -9.25
C THR A 229 0.52 -22.77 -8.63
N LEU A 230 -0.26 -21.72 -8.87
CA LEU A 230 -1.68 -21.69 -8.50
C LEU A 230 -2.43 -22.75 -9.32
N LEU A 231 -3.31 -23.51 -8.67
CA LEU A 231 -4.08 -24.57 -9.37
C LEU A 231 -5.41 -24.06 -9.94
N ARG A 232 -5.88 -22.89 -9.48
CA ARG A 232 -7.19 -22.34 -9.82
C ARG A 232 -7.09 -20.82 -9.83
N LEU A 233 -7.75 -20.21 -10.80
CA LEU A 233 -7.90 -18.77 -10.95
C LEU A 233 -9.35 -18.46 -11.36
N PRO A 234 -9.88 -17.26 -11.06
CA PRO A 234 -11.19 -16.82 -11.53
C PRO A 234 -11.26 -16.76 -13.06
N ALA A 235 -12.43 -17.01 -13.64
CA ALA A 235 -12.64 -16.99 -15.10
C ALA A 235 -12.28 -15.63 -15.73
N GLU A 236 -12.47 -14.56 -14.98
CA GLU A 236 -12.14 -13.19 -15.36
C GLU A 236 -10.63 -12.99 -15.60
N ASN A 237 -9.77 -13.82 -14.99
CA ASN A 237 -8.34 -13.79 -15.26
C ASN A 237 -8.04 -14.34 -16.67
N TYR A 238 -8.71 -15.43 -17.06
CA TYR A 238 -8.56 -16.06 -18.38
C TYR A 238 -9.11 -15.18 -19.49
N ALA A 239 -10.29 -14.59 -19.27
CA ALA A 239 -10.96 -13.74 -20.25
C ALA A 239 -10.12 -12.53 -20.70
N ARG A 240 -9.22 -12.01 -19.86
CA ARG A 240 -8.29 -10.92 -20.20
C ARG A 240 -7.26 -11.30 -21.28
N TYR A 241 -7.08 -12.58 -21.52
CA TYR A 241 -6.15 -13.14 -22.50
C TYR A 241 -6.87 -13.93 -23.59
N ASP A 242 -8.18 -13.70 -23.76
CA ASP A 242 -9.04 -14.41 -24.71
C ASP A 242 -9.03 -15.94 -24.54
N LEU A 243 -8.79 -16.41 -23.31
CA LEU A 243 -8.81 -17.83 -22.95
C LEU A 243 -10.20 -18.24 -22.46
N GLY A 244 -10.67 -19.39 -22.95
CA GLY A 244 -11.97 -19.96 -22.66
C GLY A 244 -11.96 -20.99 -21.51
N PRO A 245 -13.02 -21.82 -21.42
CA PRO A 245 -13.22 -22.76 -20.32
C PRO A 245 -12.35 -24.03 -20.42
N ASP A 246 -11.78 -24.32 -21.59
CA ASP A 246 -10.95 -25.51 -21.82
C ASP A 246 -9.45 -25.23 -21.55
N GLU A 247 -9.08 -23.95 -21.46
CA GLU A 247 -7.75 -23.51 -21.06
C GLU A 247 -7.53 -23.58 -19.55
N HIS A 248 -6.29 -23.85 -19.16
CA HIS A 248 -5.91 -24.07 -17.78
C HIS A 248 -4.81 -23.09 -17.35
N VAL A 249 -4.39 -23.18 -16.08
CA VAL A 249 -3.43 -22.21 -15.50
C VAL A 249 -2.13 -22.14 -16.30
N ALA A 250 -1.70 -23.25 -16.91
CA ALA A 250 -0.52 -23.26 -17.79
C ALA A 250 -0.70 -22.35 -19.01
N ASP A 251 -1.85 -22.43 -19.68
CA ASP A 251 -2.20 -21.58 -20.83
C ASP A 251 -2.31 -20.11 -20.42
N PHE A 252 -2.93 -19.87 -19.26
CA PHE A 252 -2.99 -18.54 -18.65
C PHE A 252 -1.59 -17.96 -18.40
N ASN A 253 -0.68 -18.72 -17.77
CA ASN A 253 0.68 -18.27 -17.51
C ASN A 253 1.46 -18.04 -18.80
N ALA A 254 1.32 -18.93 -19.78
CA ALA A 254 1.91 -18.79 -21.11
C ALA A 254 1.44 -17.51 -21.80
N ALA A 255 0.14 -17.19 -21.75
CA ALA A 255 -0.41 -15.96 -22.32
C ALA A 255 0.03 -14.71 -21.55
N ARG A 256 -0.07 -14.75 -20.22
CA ARG A 256 0.30 -13.64 -19.30
C ARG A 256 1.76 -13.24 -19.40
N TYR A 257 2.66 -14.23 -19.49
CA TYR A 257 4.11 -14.01 -19.52
C TYR A 257 4.74 -14.20 -20.89
N ARG A 258 3.93 -14.39 -21.94
CA ARG A 258 4.37 -14.68 -23.31
C ARG A 258 5.43 -15.79 -23.33
N ASN A 259 5.09 -16.94 -22.73
CA ASN A 259 6.00 -18.07 -22.51
C ASN A 259 7.30 -17.64 -21.80
N GLU A 260 7.16 -16.99 -20.66
CA GLU A 260 8.28 -16.56 -19.80
C GLU A 260 9.28 -15.63 -20.52
N THR A 261 8.82 -14.79 -21.44
CA THR A 261 9.65 -13.76 -22.09
C THR A 261 9.35 -12.35 -21.56
N THR A 262 8.31 -12.19 -20.74
CA THR A 262 7.94 -10.92 -20.11
C THR A 262 7.38 -11.13 -18.70
N GLY A 263 7.18 -10.02 -17.98
CA GLY A 263 6.64 -10.01 -16.61
C GLY A 263 7.61 -10.53 -15.56
N PHE A 264 7.07 -11.17 -14.52
CA PHE A 264 7.81 -11.55 -13.32
C PHE A 264 8.94 -12.58 -13.56
N PRO A 265 8.76 -13.64 -14.37
CA PRO A 265 9.79 -14.67 -14.54
C PRO A 265 11.12 -14.15 -15.07
N VAL A 266 11.12 -13.08 -15.89
CA VAL A 266 12.34 -12.53 -16.51
C VAL A 266 12.86 -11.26 -15.83
N ASN A 267 12.09 -10.67 -14.91
CA ASN A 267 12.52 -9.46 -14.23
C ASN A 267 13.35 -9.81 -13.00
N ARG A 268 14.68 -9.73 -13.14
CA ARG A 268 15.63 -10.03 -12.08
C ARG A 268 15.35 -9.28 -10.78
N GLU A 269 14.94 -8.01 -10.85
CA GLU A 269 14.71 -7.18 -9.66
C GLU A 269 13.59 -7.72 -8.75
N ILE A 270 12.70 -8.57 -9.30
CA ILE A 270 11.62 -9.22 -8.54
C ILE A 270 12.14 -10.37 -7.69
N TRP A 271 13.26 -10.95 -8.10
CA TRP A 271 13.91 -12.06 -7.39
C TRP A 271 15.03 -11.56 -6.46
N GLU A 272 15.13 -10.24 -6.26
CA GLU A 272 16.06 -9.62 -5.33
C GLU A 272 15.29 -9.12 -4.10
N SER A 273 15.68 -9.61 -2.92
CA SER A 273 15.07 -9.21 -1.65
C SER A 273 16.09 -9.30 -0.51
N VAL A 274 15.76 -8.66 0.62
CA VAL A 274 16.56 -8.70 1.83
C VAL A 274 15.70 -8.93 3.06
N VAL A 275 16.23 -9.65 4.03
CA VAL A 275 15.75 -9.61 5.42
C VAL A 275 16.42 -8.45 6.13
N ALA A 276 15.63 -7.44 6.50
CA ALA A 276 16.10 -6.32 7.29
C ALA A 276 16.06 -6.65 8.79
N MET A 277 17.19 -6.46 9.47
CA MET A 277 17.36 -6.71 10.90
C MET A 277 17.89 -5.46 11.60
N PRO A 278 17.00 -4.51 11.99
CA PRO A 278 17.39 -3.37 12.80
C PRO A 278 17.61 -3.78 14.26
N THR A 279 18.67 -3.26 14.87
CA THR A 279 18.97 -3.39 16.31
C THR A 279 18.71 -2.06 17.00
N PHE A 280 17.94 -2.11 18.09
CA PHE A 280 17.65 -0.95 18.92
C PHE A 280 18.24 -1.11 20.32
N VAL A 281 18.86 -0.04 20.83
CA VAL A 281 19.35 0.07 22.22
C VAL A 281 18.79 1.35 22.82
N ASP A 282 18.14 1.24 23.97
CA ASP A 282 17.46 2.36 24.65
C ASP A 282 16.50 3.14 23.72
N GLY A 283 15.85 2.42 22.80
CA GLY A 283 14.90 2.98 21.83
C GLY A 283 15.55 3.58 20.57
N GLU A 284 16.88 3.67 20.49
CA GLU A 284 17.63 4.22 19.36
C GLU A 284 18.15 3.14 18.42
N LEU A 285 18.09 3.39 17.11
CA LEU A 285 18.63 2.48 16.09
C LEU A 285 20.17 2.53 16.14
N THR A 286 20.82 1.43 16.46
CA THR A 286 22.28 1.33 16.53
C THR A 286 22.90 0.59 15.34
N GLU A 287 22.14 -0.33 14.73
CA GLU A 287 22.58 -1.14 13.60
C GLU A 287 21.39 -1.46 12.71
N LEU A 288 21.61 -1.53 11.40
CA LEU A 288 20.66 -2.05 10.43
C LEU A 288 21.38 -3.04 9.51
N ALA A 289 21.24 -4.33 9.82
CA ALA A 289 21.77 -5.40 8.97
C ALA A 289 20.76 -5.75 7.87
N LEU A 290 21.25 -5.92 6.64
CA LEU A 290 20.47 -6.36 5.49
C LEU A 290 21.04 -7.69 4.98
N HIS A 291 20.27 -8.76 5.11
CA HIS A 291 20.67 -10.09 4.67
C HIS A 291 20.01 -10.41 3.33
N PRO A 292 20.77 -10.56 2.24
CA PRO A 292 20.19 -10.90 0.94
C PRO A 292 19.51 -12.27 0.99
N ILE A 293 18.37 -12.37 0.31
CA ILE A 293 17.65 -13.61 0.05
C ILE A 293 18.11 -14.10 -1.32
N THR A 294 18.62 -15.32 -1.38
CA THR A 294 19.14 -15.97 -2.59
C THR A 294 18.30 -17.17 -2.97
#